data_AF-E0SPQ7-F1
#
_entry.id   AF-E0SPQ7-F1
#
_cell.length_a   1.000
_cell.length_b   1.000
_cell.length_c   1.000
_cell.angle_alpha   90.00
_cell.angle_beta   90.00
_cell.angle_gamma   90.00
#
_symmetry.space_group_name_H-M   'P 1'
#
loop_
_entity.id
_entity.type
_entity.pdbx_description
1 polymer ?
#
loop_
_entity_poly.entity_id
_entity_poly.type
_entity_poly.pdbx_seq_one_letter_code
_entity_poly.pdbx_strand_id
1 'polypeptide(L)'
;MLCVCQGTCPSFQKMNIFEVINYFRRNEKIDFVAIHPQLCATDGDNFWKILLGGNTNEITKIIVAGCAPEMQKRLFREIFRDTGFDESRHIGVDIRNMTTEEAIKAIEEALNR
;
A
#
# COMPACT_ATOMS: atom_id res chain seq x y z
N MET A 1 0.72 -1.58 3.06
CA MET A 1 -0.65 -1.74 2.51
C MET A 1 -0.56 -2.45 1.16
N LEU A 2 -1.29 -3.56 0.97
CA LEU A 2 -1.46 -4.18 -0.35
C LEU A 2 -2.80 -3.73 -0.96
N CYS A 3 -2.76 -3.13 -2.15
CA CYS A 3 -3.93 -2.74 -2.92
C CYS A 3 -4.06 -3.64 -4.15
N VAL A 4 -5.07 -4.52 -4.15
CA VAL A 4 -5.11 -5.67 -5.07
C VAL A 4 -6.18 -5.57 -6.15
N CYS A 5 -6.69 -4.36 -6.42
CA CYS A 5 -7.71 -4.08 -7.44
C CYS A 5 -8.85 -5.11 -7.45
N GLN A 6 -9.59 -5.17 -6.34
CA GLN A 6 -10.73 -6.06 -6.08
C GLN A 6 -10.37 -7.55 -5.95
N GLY A 7 -9.09 -7.92 -6.00
CA GLY A 7 -8.63 -9.30 -5.92
C GLY A 7 -8.89 -10.12 -7.19
N THR A 8 -9.51 -9.52 -8.20
CA THR A 8 -9.87 -10.17 -9.48
C THR A 8 -9.01 -9.68 -10.65
N CYS A 9 -8.22 -8.63 -10.45
CA CYS A 9 -7.38 -8.05 -11.50
C CYS A 9 -6.30 -9.07 -11.96
N PRO A 10 -6.23 -9.40 -13.26
CA PRO A 10 -5.28 -10.37 -13.80
C PRO A 10 -3.82 -10.09 -13.45
N SER A 11 -3.47 -8.81 -13.28
CA SER A 11 -2.12 -8.41 -12.92
C SER A 11 -1.65 -8.89 -11.55
N PHE A 12 -2.53 -9.37 -10.66
CA PHE A 12 -2.12 -9.90 -9.36
C PHE A 12 -2.25 -11.43 -9.26
N GLN A 13 -2.67 -12.13 -10.32
CA GLN A 13 -2.96 -13.56 -10.25
C GLN A 13 -1.71 -14.45 -10.10
N LYS A 14 -0.52 -13.94 -10.41
CA LYS A 14 0.74 -14.68 -10.30
C LYS A 14 1.30 -14.73 -8.87
N MET A 15 0.70 -14.00 -7.94
CA MET A 15 1.16 -13.92 -6.56
C MET A 15 0.09 -14.38 -5.60
N ASN A 16 0.53 -14.95 -4.47
CA ASN A 16 -0.33 -15.16 -3.32
C ASN A 16 -0.27 -13.94 -2.42
N ILE A 17 -1.28 -13.08 -2.51
CA ILE A 17 -1.41 -11.86 -1.69
C ILE A 17 -1.29 -12.14 -0.20
N PHE A 18 -1.87 -13.26 0.26
CA PHE A 18 -1.83 -13.64 1.67
C PHE A 18 -0.43 -14.09 2.10
N GLU A 19 0.36 -14.69 1.21
CA GLU A 19 1.75 -15.01 1.53
C GLU A 19 2.62 -13.77 1.57
N VAL A 20 2.45 -12.84 0.61
CA VAL A 20 3.15 -11.55 0.63
C VAL A 20 2.91 -10.82 1.95
N ILE A 21 1.65 -10.64 2.37
CA ILE A 21 1.36 -9.90 3.60
C ILE A 21 1.86 -10.63 4.85
N ASN A 22 1.76 -11.96 4.90
CA ASN A 22 2.19 -12.74 6.06
C ASN A 22 3.72 -12.80 6.17
N TYR A 23 4.45 -12.77 5.06
CA TYR A 23 5.89 -12.61 5.07
C TYR A 23 6.29 -11.36 5.87
N PHE A 24 5.73 -10.21 5.49
CA PHE A 24 6.01 -8.93 6.14
C PHE A 24 5.59 -8.91 7.62
N ARG A 25 4.42 -9.48 7.96
CA ARG A 25 3.96 -9.59 9.36
C ARG A 25 4.90 -10.41 10.24
N ARG A 26 5.58 -11.43 9.67
CA ARG A 26 6.45 -12.36 10.43
C ARG A 26 7.90 -11.91 10.48
N ASN A 27 8.41 -11.35 9.39
CA ASN A 27 9.84 -11.21 9.18
C ASN A 27 10.35 -9.77 9.29
N GLU A 28 9.47 -8.77 9.10
CA GLU A 28 9.88 -7.37 9.01
C GLU A 28 9.42 -6.55 10.23
N LYS A 29 10.19 -5.49 10.51
CA LYS A 29 9.85 -4.52 11.57
C LYS A 29 8.83 -3.50 11.05
N ILE A 30 7.60 -3.96 10.87
CA ILE A 30 6.47 -3.12 10.52
C ILE A 30 5.42 -3.19 11.62
N ASP A 31 4.80 -2.06 11.94
CA ASP A 31 3.80 -1.99 13.01
C ASP A 31 2.50 -2.69 12.62
N PHE A 32 2.12 -2.60 11.35
CA PHE A 32 0.94 -3.28 10.81
C PHE A 32 1.02 -3.49 9.31
N VAL A 33 0.18 -4.41 8.83
CA VAL A 33 -0.08 -4.66 7.42
C VAL A 33 -1.55 -4.88 7.20
N ALA A 34 -2.06 -4.46 6.04
CA ALA A 34 -3.42 -4.73 5.62
C ALA A 34 -3.51 -4.92 4.11
N ILE A 35 -4.49 -5.71 3.70
CA ILE A 35 -4.97 -5.82 2.32
C ILE A 35 -6.22 -4.96 2.23
N HIS A 36 -6.24 -4.06 1.25
CA HIS A 36 -7.45 -3.34 0.89
C HIS A 36 -7.82 -3.68 -0.57
N PRO A 37 -9.09 -4.02 -0.87
CA PRO A 37 -9.49 -4.39 -2.23
C PRO A 37 -9.15 -3.30 -3.24
N GLN A 38 -9.44 -2.03 -2.94
CA GLN A 38 -9.15 -0.93 -3.87
C GLN A 38 -8.99 0.40 -3.13
N LEU A 39 -7.75 0.87 -2.92
CA LEU A 39 -7.48 2.11 -2.18
C LEU A 39 -7.82 3.39 -2.95
N CYS A 40 -7.97 3.31 -4.27
CA CYS A 40 -8.26 4.47 -5.12
C CYS A 40 -9.76 4.68 -5.42
N ALA A 41 -10.62 3.95 -4.73
CA ALA A 41 -12.07 4.09 -4.83
C ALA A 41 -12.61 4.87 -3.61
N THR A 42 -13.89 5.25 -3.65
CA THR A 42 -14.52 6.06 -2.60
C THR A 42 -14.45 5.42 -1.21
N ASP A 43 -14.59 4.10 -1.12
CA ASP A 43 -14.41 3.36 0.13
C ASP A 43 -12.94 3.35 0.61
N GLY A 44 -11.99 3.33 -0.32
CA GLY A 44 -10.57 3.53 -0.04
C GLY A 44 -10.26 4.92 0.54
N ASP A 45 -10.88 5.98 0.02
CA ASP A 45 -10.75 7.32 0.60
C ASP A 45 -11.29 7.40 2.03
N ASN A 46 -12.43 6.73 2.29
CA ASN A 46 -12.97 6.63 3.65
C ASN A 46 -12.02 5.85 4.58
N PHE A 47 -11.41 4.78 4.09
CA PHE A 47 -10.39 4.05 4.83
C PHE A 47 -9.21 4.96 5.21
N TRP A 48 -8.68 5.74 4.26
CA TRP A 48 -7.60 6.70 4.55
C TRP A 48 -8.00 7.76 5.58
N LYS A 49 -9.22 8.30 5.48
CA LYS A 49 -9.73 9.27 6.48
C LYS A 49 -9.77 8.70 7.88
N ILE A 50 -10.20 7.45 8.03
CA ILE A 50 -10.27 6.79 9.34
C ILE A 50 -8.87 6.44 9.84
N LEU A 51 -8.00 5.93 8.98
CA LEU A 51 -6.64 5.54 9.35
C LEU A 51 -5.79 6.76 9.75
N LEU A 52 -5.86 7.83 8.97
CA LEU A 52 -4.97 9.00 9.08
C LEU A 52 -5.60 10.15 9.86
N GLY A 53 -6.93 10.23 9.93
CA GLY A 53 -7.65 11.31 10.60
C GLY A 53 -7.27 11.41 12.08
N GLY A 54 -6.53 12.46 12.43
CA GLY A 54 -6.05 12.71 13.80
C GLY A 54 -4.77 11.95 14.19
N ASN A 55 -4.31 10.99 13.38
CA ASN A 55 -3.20 10.08 13.72
C ASN A 55 -1.96 10.25 12.81
N THR A 56 -1.92 11.30 11.97
CA THR A 56 -0.86 11.48 10.96
C THR A 56 0.56 11.57 11.53
N ASN A 57 0.71 11.95 12.80
CA ASN A 57 2.01 12.01 13.48
C ASN A 57 2.44 10.64 14.05
N GLU A 58 1.52 9.72 14.25
CA GLU A 58 1.82 8.36 14.72
C GLU A 58 2.30 7.46 13.57
N ILE A 59 1.90 7.78 12.33
CA ILE A 59 2.29 7.03 11.15
C ILE A 59 3.48 7.73 10.46
N THR A 60 4.66 7.16 10.63
CA THR A 60 5.92 7.73 10.10
C THR A 60 6.14 7.45 8.62
N LYS A 61 5.62 6.34 8.09
CA LYS A 61 5.78 5.92 6.70
C LYS A 61 4.66 4.97 6.29
N ILE A 62 4.18 5.12 5.05
CA ILE A 62 3.19 4.21 4.46
C ILE A 62 3.71 3.70 3.12
N ILE A 63 3.90 2.39 3.03
CA ILE A 63 4.19 1.72 1.77
C ILE A 63 2.88 1.19 1.20
N VAL A 64 2.57 1.55 -0.05
CA VAL A 64 1.43 1.02 -0.79
C VAL A 64 1.93 0.22 -1.99
N ALA A 65 1.80 -1.09 -1.89
CA ALA A 65 2.12 -1.99 -2.99
C ALA A 65 0.84 -2.27 -3.79
N GLY A 66 0.83 -1.88 -5.06
CA GLY A 66 -0.34 -1.90 -5.91
C GLY A 66 0.01 -1.57 -7.36
N CYS A 67 -0.62 -0.52 -7.92
CA CYS A 67 -0.32 -0.03 -9.26
C CYS A 67 0.89 0.93 -9.29
N ALA A 68 1.19 1.51 -10.45
CA ALA A 68 2.34 2.39 -10.65
C ALA A 68 2.43 3.53 -9.61
N PRO A 69 3.62 3.83 -9.05
CA PRO A 69 3.77 4.82 -7.97
C PRO A 69 3.27 6.22 -8.34
N GLU A 70 3.52 6.69 -9.56
CA GLU A 70 3.05 8.00 -10.02
C GLU A 70 1.52 8.09 -10.09
N MET A 71 0.85 6.98 -10.39
CA MET A 71 -0.61 6.91 -10.34
C MET A 71 -1.12 6.95 -8.91
N GLN A 72 -0.48 6.22 -8.00
CA GLN A 72 -0.83 6.27 -6.57
C GLN A 72 -0.69 7.68 -6.00
N LYS A 73 0.43 8.37 -6.26
CA LYS A 73 0.64 9.77 -5.84
C LYS A 73 -0.50 10.66 -6.32
N ARG A 74 -0.88 10.57 -7.59
CA ARG A 74 -1.99 11.36 -8.16
C ARG A 74 -3.32 11.03 -7.51
N LEU A 75 -3.60 9.75 -7.26
CA LEU A 75 -4.89 9.28 -6.74
C LEU A 75 -5.05 9.59 -5.24
N PHE A 76 -3.99 9.49 -4.45
CA PHE A 76 -4.05 9.72 -3.00
C PHE A 76 -3.76 11.17 -2.59
N ARG A 77 -3.39 12.04 -3.55
CA ARG A 77 -3.04 13.44 -3.28
C ARG A 77 -4.08 14.19 -2.46
N GLU A 78 -5.33 14.16 -2.93
CA GLU A 78 -6.40 14.91 -2.27
C GLU A 78 -6.66 14.38 -0.86
N ILE A 79 -6.72 13.06 -0.69
CA ILE A 79 -6.99 12.46 0.61
C ILE A 79 -5.85 12.63 1.61
N PHE A 80 -4.59 12.59 1.16
CA PHE A 80 -3.43 12.89 2.01
C PHE A 80 -3.41 14.36 2.43
N ARG A 81 -3.70 15.29 1.51
CA ARG A 81 -3.85 16.71 1.85
C ARG A 81 -4.98 16.94 2.87
N ASP A 82 -6.15 16.34 2.64
CA ASP A 82 -7.32 16.54 3.48
C ASP A 82 -7.15 15.93 4.90
N THR A 83 -6.38 14.85 5.01
CA THR A 83 -6.02 14.23 6.31
C THR A 83 -4.82 14.91 6.97
N GLY A 84 -4.11 15.79 6.26
CA GLY A 84 -2.86 16.41 6.73
C GLY A 84 -1.66 15.44 6.77
N PHE A 85 -1.73 14.32 6.04
CA PHE A 85 -0.63 13.38 5.93
C PHE A 85 0.41 13.90 4.93
N ASP A 86 1.66 14.03 5.36
CA ASP A 86 2.76 14.40 4.46
C ASP A 86 2.99 13.31 3.40
N GLU A 87 2.68 13.65 2.15
CA GLU A 87 2.79 12.78 0.97
C GLU A 87 4.23 12.27 0.77
N SER A 88 5.25 12.96 1.26
CA SER A 88 6.65 12.51 1.17
C SER A 88 6.90 11.20 1.94
N ARG A 89 6.04 10.88 2.90
CA ARG A 89 6.08 9.64 3.71
C ARG A 89 5.32 8.48 3.07
N HIS A 90 4.69 8.70 1.91
CA HIS A 90 4.10 7.64 1.08
C HIS A 90 5.12 7.11 0.06
N ILE A 91 5.27 5.80 0.02
CA ILE A 91 6.09 5.11 -0.97
C ILE A 91 5.19 4.14 -1.74
N GLY A 92 4.96 4.45 -3.02
CA GLY A 92 4.28 3.53 -3.93
C GLY A 92 5.23 2.48 -4.48
N VAL A 93 4.77 1.23 -4.56
CA VAL A 93 5.47 0.10 -5.21
C VAL A 93 4.54 -0.52 -6.24
N ASP A 94 4.98 -0.64 -7.49
CA ASP A 94 4.24 -1.38 -8.52
C ASP A 94 4.56 -2.87 -8.37
N ILE A 95 3.56 -3.67 -8.02
CA ILE A 95 3.71 -5.13 -7.91
C ILE A 95 2.93 -5.88 -8.99
N ARG A 96 2.42 -5.17 -10.00
CA ARG A 96 1.63 -5.81 -11.07
C ARG A 96 2.50 -6.77 -11.87
N ASN A 97 1.90 -7.91 -12.21
CA ASN A 97 2.45 -9.00 -13.00
C ASN A 97 3.66 -9.71 -12.39
N MET A 98 3.97 -9.44 -11.12
CA MET A 98 5.03 -10.08 -10.35
C MET A 98 4.58 -11.42 -9.74
N THR A 99 5.52 -12.31 -9.48
CA THR A 99 5.31 -13.46 -8.58
C THR A 99 5.27 -13.00 -7.12
N THR A 100 4.95 -13.92 -6.21
CA THR A 100 4.99 -13.67 -4.75
C THR A 100 6.37 -13.18 -4.31
N GLU A 101 7.43 -13.84 -4.76
CA GLU A 101 8.82 -13.58 -4.38
C GLU A 101 9.32 -12.25 -4.93
N GLU A 102 8.99 -11.94 -6.19
CA GLU A 102 9.30 -10.67 -6.82
C GLU A 102 8.61 -9.50 -6.10
N ALA A 103 7.34 -9.67 -5.72
CA ALA A 103 6.59 -8.65 -4.99
C ALA A 103 7.16 -8.43 -3.57
N ILE A 104 7.55 -9.51 -2.86
CA ILE A 104 8.23 -9.41 -1.56
C ILE A 104 9.51 -8.59 -1.72
N LYS A 105 10.38 -8.98 -2.65
CA LYS A 105 11.66 -8.29 -2.85
C LYS A 105 11.47 -6.81 -3.18
N ALA A 106 10.52 -6.47 -4.05
CA ALA A 106 10.24 -5.08 -4.42
C ALA A 106 9.77 -4.24 -3.22
N ILE A 107 8.98 -4.83 -2.32
CA ILE A 107 8.50 -4.14 -1.11
C ILE A 107 9.63 -4.02 -0.07
N GLU A 108 10.50 -5.02 0.08
CA GLU A 108 11.69 -4.95 0.95
C GLU A 108 12.65 -3.84 0.51
N GLU A 109 12.89 -3.72 -0.79
CA GLU A 109 13.70 -2.62 -1.34
C GLU A 109 13.09 -1.25 -1.00
N ALA A 110 11.76 -1.15 -0.97
CA ALA A 110 11.05 0.07 -0.58
C ALA A 110 11.08 0.35 0.93
N LEU A 111 11.12 -0.67 1.79
CA LEU A 111 11.25 -0.51 3.25
C LEU A 111 12.58 0.13 3.65
N ASN A 112 13.63 -0.12 2.88
CA ASN A 112 14.98 0.36 3.15
C ASN A 112 15.29 1.77 2.60
N ARG A 113 14.32 2.42 1.95
CA ARG A 113 14.41 3.82 1.49
C ARG A 113 13.88 4.78 2.54
#